data_AF-A0A8S4PLP9-F1
#
_entry.id   AF-A0A8S4PLP9-F1
#
_cell.length_a   1.000
_cell.length_b   1.000
_cell.length_c   1.000
_cell.angle_alpha   90.00
_cell.angle_beta   90.00
_cell.angle_gamma   90.00
#
_symmetry.space_group_name_H-M   'P 1'
#
loop_
_entity.id
_entity.type
_entity.pdbx_description
1 polymer ?
#
loop_
_entity_poly.entity_id
_entity_poly.type
_entity_poly.pdbx_seq_one_letter_code
_entity_poly.pdbx_strand_id
1 'polypeptide(L)'
;MRSGLQAGFIVALAVLGLVIPICSIGEHHPWKQPKNKNSKGTKKNIKVPKPKFVVGIDDALRKGQAVFSSDASAPDLKVVPDTEVDILSEYGTISRTSFSRKGYSARSVTRCGTKEPKGKVKIPRKIKPWKISKRRRGKKRNKRSNKPLRTIPINFHVIYSEEYYQYPNVGGKLDRARIESQIASLNNAYSGAVSKDSVDTRIRFTLNNVSYTDNTTWFFYCDYYFDVIKKEVVVDPATTLNLISCRPFGGFGGWATLPYLDIPEDDYRNAVFINHDAVKGSNKYPYWTQGYTAVHEIGHYLGLYHTFHDYKCHAADDETGGDGVSDTPPEVTYGLRCKDIGRDTCKGDTNDTIVPPYNGKDPVTNFMDYTEDSCMFEFTAGQAAVLNNVTASKRPSLILN
;
A
#
# COMPACT_ATOMS: atom_id res chain seq x y z
N MET A 1 -19.47 -80.25 11.18
CA MET A 1 -20.85 -80.23 11.73
C MET A 1 -21.33 -78.80 11.60
N ARG A 2 -22.17 -78.46 10.60
CA ARG A 2 -23.66 -78.36 10.67
C ARG A 2 -24.07 -77.57 11.93
N SER A 3 -24.88 -76.51 11.91
CA SER A 3 -26.08 -76.12 11.12
C SER A 3 -26.61 -74.80 11.75
N GLY A 4 -27.49 -73.96 11.19
CA GLY A 4 -28.42 -74.01 10.06
C GLY A 4 -28.79 -72.57 9.62
N LEU A 5 -29.22 -72.33 8.37
CA LEU A 5 -30.60 -72.45 7.83
C LEU A 5 -31.64 -71.57 8.57
N GLN A 6 -32.61 -70.89 7.96
CA GLN A 6 -32.93 -70.45 6.58
C GLN A 6 -34.32 -69.75 6.70
N ALA A 7 -34.59 -68.68 5.96
CA ALA A 7 -35.91 -68.39 5.40
C ALA A 7 -35.76 -67.26 4.37
N GLY A 8 -36.15 -67.52 3.12
CA GLY A 8 -36.11 -66.55 2.02
C GLY A 8 -37.50 -66.14 1.55
N PHE A 9 -37.56 -65.17 0.64
CA PHE A 9 -38.40 -65.19 -0.57
C PHE A 9 -37.88 -64.14 -1.57
N ILE A 10 -37.87 -64.53 -2.85
CA ILE A 10 -37.48 -63.76 -4.04
C ILE A 10 -38.76 -63.24 -4.73
N VAL A 11 -38.60 -62.17 -5.53
CA VAL A 11 -39.32 -61.75 -6.78
C VAL A 11 -39.63 -60.24 -6.68
N ALA A 12 -39.42 -59.34 -7.64
CA ALA A 12 -38.64 -59.24 -8.88
C ALA A 12 -38.83 -57.80 -9.42
N LEU A 13 -37.90 -57.36 -10.28
CA LEU A 13 -38.07 -56.45 -11.43
C LEU A 13 -38.05 -54.91 -11.30
N ALA A 14 -37.21 -54.37 -12.20
CA ALA A 14 -37.29 -53.13 -12.97
C ALA A 14 -36.84 -51.81 -12.27
N VAL A 15 -35.72 -51.16 -12.61
CA VAL A 15 -35.18 -50.58 -13.88
C VAL A 15 -35.25 -49.04 -13.82
N LEU A 16 -34.17 -48.40 -14.33
CA LEU A 16 -33.85 -46.96 -14.44
C LEU A 16 -33.18 -46.38 -13.18
N GLY A 17 -31.89 -46.02 -13.13
CA GLY A 17 -30.97 -45.67 -14.20
C GLY A 17 -30.66 -44.17 -14.12
N LEU A 18 -29.57 -43.79 -13.45
CA LEU A 18 -28.60 -42.88 -14.06
C LEU A 18 -27.22 -43.04 -13.41
N VAL A 19 -26.26 -43.25 -14.30
CA VAL A 19 -24.87 -43.60 -14.08
C VAL A 19 -24.06 -42.33 -13.89
N ILE A 20 -23.22 -42.35 -12.85
CA ILE A 20 -22.03 -41.51 -12.70
C ILE A 20 -20.97 -42.01 -13.69
N PRO A 21 -20.28 -41.15 -14.46
CA PRO A 21 -18.97 -41.49 -14.96
C PRO A 21 -17.89 -40.64 -14.30
N ILE A 22 -17.06 -41.33 -13.54
CA ILE A 22 -15.65 -41.01 -13.29
C ILE A 22 -14.85 -41.54 -14.50
N CYS A 23 -13.67 -40.93 -14.72
CA CYS A 23 -12.50 -41.30 -15.56
C CYS A 23 -12.35 -40.43 -16.82
N SER A 24 -11.15 -40.12 -17.33
CA SER A 24 -9.75 -40.19 -16.92
C SER A 24 -8.94 -39.65 -18.13
N ILE A 25 -7.77 -39.06 -17.87
CA ILE A 25 -6.54 -38.93 -18.72
C ILE A 25 -6.69 -38.69 -20.25
N GLY A 26 -6.05 -37.63 -20.74
CA GLY A 26 -5.65 -37.49 -22.15
C GLY A 26 -4.71 -36.30 -22.37
N GLU A 27 -3.43 -36.59 -22.65
CA GLU A 27 -2.39 -35.62 -23.01
C GLU A 27 -2.49 -35.15 -24.49
N HIS A 28 -1.74 -34.07 -24.76
CA HIS A 28 -1.06 -33.71 -26.01
C HIS A 28 -1.75 -32.87 -27.12
N HIS A 29 -1.21 -31.64 -27.22
CA HIS A 29 -0.66 -30.94 -28.41
C HIS A 29 -1.49 -29.89 -29.19
N PRO A 30 -0.78 -28.90 -29.80
CA PRO A 30 -1.20 -27.50 -29.88
C PRO A 30 -1.80 -27.11 -31.23
N TRP A 31 -2.74 -26.16 -31.22
CA TRP A 31 -3.39 -25.69 -32.44
C TRP A 31 -2.61 -24.57 -33.16
N LYS A 32 -2.42 -24.78 -34.46
CA LYS A 32 -1.70 -23.96 -35.43
C LYS A 32 -2.47 -22.70 -35.84
N GLN A 33 -1.72 -21.64 -36.15
CA GLN A 33 -2.20 -20.44 -36.84
C GLN A 33 -2.57 -20.72 -38.31
N PRO A 34 -3.63 -20.11 -38.87
CA PRO A 34 -3.88 -20.15 -40.29
C PRO A 34 -3.17 -19.02 -41.05
N LYS A 35 -2.48 -19.40 -42.13
CA LYS A 35 -1.94 -18.51 -43.18
C LYS A 35 -3.11 -17.86 -43.94
N ASN A 36 -3.01 -16.57 -44.27
CA ASN A 36 -3.92 -15.93 -45.23
C ASN A 36 -3.14 -15.32 -46.41
N LYS A 37 -3.59 -15.64 -47.62
CA LYS A 37 -3.07 -15.13 -48.91
C LYS A 37 -3.80 -13.85 -49.30
N ASN A 38 -3.08 -13.00 -50.02
CA ASN A 38 -3.46 -11.70 -50.58
C ASN A 38 -4.88 -11.60 -51.17
N SER A 39 -5.59 -10.52 -50.81
CA SER A 39 -6.46 -9.78 -51.73
C SER A 39 -6.39 -8.27 -51.45
N LYS A 40 -6.22 -7.50 -52.53
CA LYS A 40 -6.22 -6.04 -52.57
C LYS A 40 -7.65 -5.51 -52.36
N GLY A 41 -7.82 -4.41 -51.62
CA GLY A 41 -9.01 -3.56 -51.76
C GLY A 41 -9.52 -2.87 -50.50
N THR A 42 -9.37 -1.54 -50.47
CA THR A 42 -10.11 -0.55 -49.64
C THR A 42 -9.93 -0.57 -48.11
N LYS A 43 -9.17 0.42 -47.60
CA LYS A 43 -9.18 0.84 -46.20
C LYS A 43 -10.56 1.40 -45.82
N LYS A 44 -11.33 0.67 -45.01
CA LYS A 44 -12.41 1.25 -44.19
C LYS A 44 -11.91 1.37 -42.75
N ASN A 45 -11.93 2.59 -42.21
CA ASN A 45 -11.69 2.87 -40.80
C ASN A 45 -12.77 2.18 -39.95
N ILE A 46 -12.41 1.09 -39.28
CA ILE A 46 -13.26 0.48 -38.25
C ILE A 46 -13.05 1.30 -36.97
N LYS A 47 -14.01 2.20 -36.68
CA LYS A 47 -14.15 2.80 -35.35
C LYS A 47 -14.61 1.69 -34.40
N VAL A 48 -13.77 1.34 -33.44
CA VAL A 48 -14.18 0.54 -32.27
C VAL A 48 -15.12 1.42 -31.44
N PRO A 49 -16.36 0.98 -31.11
CA PRO A 49 -17.27 1.79 -30.31
C PRO A 49 -16.77 1.87 -28.87
N LYS A 50 -16.73 3.10 -28.33
CA LYS A 50 -16.55 3.34 -26.89
C LYS A 50 -17.73 2.69 -26.14
N PRO A 51 -17.51 1.97 -25.04
CA PRO A 51 -18.61 1.54 -24.19
C PRO A 51 -19.28 2.78 -23.58
N LYS A 52 -20.55 3.01 -23.92
CA LYS A 52 -21.42 3.93 -23.20
C LYS A 52 -21.91 3.20 -21.95
N PHE A 53 -21.27 3.41 -20.81
CA PHE A 53 -21.91 3.15 -19.53
C PHE A 53 -22.74 4.37 -19.15
N VAL A 54 -23.97 4.09 -18.73
CA VAL A 54 -25.05 5.05 -18.52
C VAL A 54 -24.68 6.02 -17.41
N VAL A 55 -24.69 7.30 -17.79
CA VAL A 55 -24.72 8.48 -16.92
C VAL A 55 -25.88 8.34 -15.95
N GLY A 56 -25.57 8.14 -14.67
CA GLY A 56 -26.58 7.97 -13.61
C GLY A 56 -26.19 8.55 -12.25
N ILE A 57 -25.10 9.33 -12.17
CA ILE A 57 -24.67 10.00 -10.93
C ILE A 57 -24.46 11.52 -11.16
N ASP A 58 -24.62 12.01 -12.39
CA ASP A 58 -24.19 13.36 -12.75
C ASP A 58 -25.21 14.47 -12.47
N ASP A 59 -26.50 14.16 -12.27
CA ASP A 59 -27.53 15.21 -12.08
C ASP A 59 -27.88 15.48 -10.61
N ALA A 60 -27.64 14.51 -9.70
CA ALA A 60 -27.90 14.68 -8.26
C ALA A 60 -26.86 15.58 -7.56
N LEU A 61 -25.64 15.64 -8.08
CA LEU A 61 -24.57 16.50 -7.55
C LEU A 61 -24.64 17.94 -8.09
N ARG A 62 -25.48 18.20 -9.11
CA ARG A 62 -25.43 19.45 -9.88
C ARG A 62 -26.31 20.58 -9.36
N LYS A 63 -27.28 20.35 -8.46
CA LYS A 63 -28.26 21.40 -8.09
C LYS A 63 -28.52 21.67 -6.62
N GLY A 64 -27.98 20.93 -5.64
CA GLY A 64 -28.08 21.30 -4.22
C GLY A 64 -29.49 21.70 -3.70
N GLN A 65 -30.56 21.27 -4.37
CA GLN A 65 -31.95 21.59 -4.07
C GLN A 65 -32.79 20.34 -4.27
N ALA A 66 -33.53 19.97 -3.24
CA ALA A 66 -34.62 19.01 -3.36
C ALA A 66 -35.72 19.66 -4.22
N VAL A 67 -35.99 19.08 -5.40
CA VAL A 67 -37.13 19.48 -6.21
C VAL A 67 -38.10 18.30 -6.24
N PHE A 68 -39.17 18.42 -5.45
CA PHE A 68 -40.41 17.70 -5.73
C PHE A 68 -41.01 18.30 -7.01
N SER A 69 -41.31 17.46 -7.99
CA SER A 69 -42.20 17.82 -9.08
C SER A 69 -43.13 16.65 -9.34
N SER A 70 -44.39 16.83 -8.96
CA SER A 70 -45.53 16.09 -9.46
C SER A 70 -45.72 16.46 -10.92
N ASP A 71 -45.59 15.49 -11.84
CA ASP A 71 -46.65 15.24 -12.82
C ASP A 71 -46.37 14.00 -13.66
N ALA A 72 -47.47 13.29 -13.91
CA ALA A 72 -47.57 11.96 -14.49
C ALA A 72 -47.37 11.95 -16.00
N SER A 73 -46.74 10.88 -16.53
CA SER A 73 -47.11 10.16 -17.77
C SER A 73 -46.03 9.14 -18.16
N ALA A 74 -46.44 7.89 -18.38
CA ALA A 74 -45.73 6.73 -18.97
C ALA A 74 -45.44 5.55 -18.00
N PRO A 75 -45.53 4.28 -18.49
CA PRO A 75 -46.43 3.27 -17.93
C PRO A 75 -45.76 2.22 -17.02
N ASP A 76 -46.61 1.52 -16.27
CA ASP A 76 -46.35 0.45 -15.31
C ASP A 76 -45.23 -0.52 -15.70
N LEU A 77 -44.09 -0.42 -15.01
CA LEU A 77 -43.19 -1.54 -14.77
C LEU A 77 -43.33 -1.93 -13.30
N LYS A 78 -43.97 -3.09 -13.09
CA LYS A 78 -44.18 -3.71 -11.77
C LYS A 78 -42.84 -3.81 -11.03
N VAL A 79 -42.76 -3.11 -9.90
CA VAL A 79 -41.70 -3.26 -8.91
C VAL A 79 -41.78 -4.68 -8.33
N VAL A 80 -40.78 -5.50 -8.60
CA VAL A 80 -40.51 -6.72 -7.83
C VAL A 80 -39.67 -6.27 -6.63
N PRO A 81 -40.10 -6.48 -5.39
CA PRO A 81 -39.31 -6.09 -4.23
C PRO A 81 -38.02 -6.92 -4.17
N ASP A 82 -36.93 -6.24 -3.83
CA ASP A 82 -35.59 -6.78 -3.71
C ASP A 82 -35.56 -8.05 -2.86
N THR A 83 -35.21 -9.18 -3.47
CA THR A 83 -34.71 -10.34 -2.75
C THR A 83 -33.23 -10.10 -2.45
N GLU A 84 -32.95 -9.79 -1.19
CA GLU A 84 -31.64 -9.92 -0.56
C GLU A 84 -31.07 -11.32 -0.80
N VAL A 85 -29.82 -11.41 -1.26
CA VAL A 85 -29.00 -12.61 -1.10
C VAL A 85 -28.10 -12.36 0.10
N ASP A 86 -28.51 -12.94 1.22
CA ASP A 86 -27.79 -13.00 2.49
C ASP A 86 -26.42 -13.70 2.34
N ILE A 87 -25.34 -12.96 2.60
CA ILE A 87 -24.09 -13.55 3.13
C ILE A 87 -23.50 -12.59 4.16
N LEU A 88 -24.11 -12.53 5.35
CA LEU A 88 -23.44 -12.08 6.58
C LEU A 88 -23.96 -12.89 7.77
N SER A 89 -23.22 -13.92 8.17
CA SER A 89 -23.29 -14.46 9.53
C SER A 89 -21.88 -14.47 10.12
N GLU A 90 -21.47 -13.38 10.73
CA GLU A 90 -20.77 -13.35 12.02
C GLU A 90 -20.56 -11.88 12.42
N TYR A 91 -20.71 -11.61 13.72
CA TYR A 91 -20.61 -10.30 14.40
C TYR A 91 -21.84 -9.39 14.40
N GLY A 92 -22.72 -9.65 15.38
CA GLY A 92 -23.07 -8.69 16.43
C GLY A 92 -23.83 -7.42 16.03
N THR A 93 -25.10 -7.38 16.43
CA THR A 93 -26.05 -6.27 16.37
C THR A 93 -25.53 -4.92 16.90
N ILE A 94 -25.70 -3.84 16.10
CA ILE A 94 -25.69 -2.45 16.61
C ILE A 94 -27.10 -1.87 16.47
N SER A 95 -27.61 -1.41 17.60
CA SER A 95 -28.94 -0.83 17.81
C SER A 95 -29.20 0.44 16.98
N ARG A 96 -30.40 0.53 16.42
CA ARG A 96 -30.98 1.72 15.78
C ARG A 96 -31.12 2.87 16.78
N THR A 97 -30.36 3.95 16.61
CA THR A 97 -30.76 5.27 17.13
C THR A 97 -30.46 6.39 16.12
N SER A 98 -31.53 7.12 15.77
CA SER A 98 -31.64 8.50 15.26
C SER A 98 -30.61 9.05 14.25
N PHE A 99 -31.09 9.19 13.01
CA PHE A 99 -30.46 9.94 11.93
C PHE A 99 -30.43 11.45 12.25
N SER A 100 -29.29 11.95 12.73
CA SER A 100 -28.98 13.38 12.75
C SER A 100 -28.17 13.73 11.51
N ARG A 101 -28.60 14.74 10.75
CA ARG A 101 -27.87 15.37 9.64
C ARG A 101 -26.45 15.74 10.08
N LYS A 102 -25.46 14.89 9.80
CA LYS A 102 -24.04 15.21 9.85
C LYS A 102 -23.50 15.05 8.43
N GLY A 103 -22.77 16.07 7.98
CA GLY A 103 -22.25 16.19 6.63
C GLY A 103 -21.41 14.98 6.21
N TYR A 104 -21.18 14.87 4.91
CA TYR A 104 -20.28 13.89 4.30
C TYR A 104 -19.01 13.72 5.16
N SER A 105 -18.97 12.64 5.94
CA SER A 105 -17.77 12.25 6.67
C SER A 105 -16.71 11.95 5.63
N ALA A 106 -15.59 12.68 5.65
CA ALA A 106 -14.39 12.26 4.95
C ALA A 106 -14.15 10.79 5.29
N ARG A 107 -14.11 9.90 4.28
CA ARG A 107 -13.67 8.52 4.50
C ARG A 107 -12.35 8.60 5.27
N SER A 108 -12.26 7.88 6.39
CA SER A 108 -11.03 7.80 7.18
C SER A 108 -9.92 7.27 6.28
N VAL A 109 -8.93 8.12 6.00
CA VAL A 109 -7.79 7.71 5.17
C VAL A 109 -6.85 6.92 6.08
N THR A 110 -6.63 5.67 5.75
CA THR A 110 -5.63 4.81 6.40
C THR A 110 -4.25 5.25 5.93
N ARG A 111 -3.27 5.37 6.83
CA ARG A 111 -1.99 5.99 6.49
C ARG A 111 -1.21 5.22 5.42
N CYS A 112 -1.13 3.89 5.53
CA CYS A 112 -0.37 3.05 4.60
C CYS A 112 -1.20 1.82 4.19
N GLY A 113 -1.01 1.41 2.94
CA GLY A 113 -1.58 0.22 2.31
C GLY A 113 -0.53 -0.86 2.00
N THR A 114 0.72 -0.69 2.45
CA THR A 114 1.79 -1.68 2.28
C THR A 114 1.45 -2.97 3.03
N LYS A 115 1.45 -4.09 2.31
CA LYS A 115 1.19 -5.41 2.88
C LYS A 115 2.49 -6.03 3.36
N GLU A 116 2.62 -6.17 4.67
CA GLU A 116 3.76 -6.82 5.31
C GLU A 116 3.49 -8.31 5.52
N PRO A 117 4.53 -9.17 5.39
CA PRO A 117 4.38 -10.59 5.67
C PRO A 117 4.12 -10.80 7.17
N LYS A 118 3.15 -11.65 7.54
CA LYS A 118 2.94 -12.02 8.95
C LYS A 118 4.01 -13.02 9.41
N GLY A 119 4.49 -12.90 10.64
CA GLY A 119 5.40 -13.86 11.26
C GLY A 119 6.88 -13.56 11.01
N LYS A 120 7.62 -14.51 10.40
CA LYS A 120 9.09 -14.41 10.31
C LYS A 120 9.53 -13.18 9.51
N VAL A 121 10.09 -12.21 10.25
CA VAL A 121 10.76 -11.02 9.73
C VAL A 121 11.82 -11.41 8.70
N LYS A 122 11.75 -10.84 7.49
CA LYS A 122 12.68 -11.15 6.39
C LYS A 122 13.92 -10.23 6.34
N ILE A 123 14.11 -9.39 7.35
CA ILE A 123 15.30 -8.55 7.52
C ILE A 123 16.52 -9.45 7.82
N PRO A 124 17.66 -9.28 7.13
CA PRO A 124 18.86 -10.08 7.37
C PRO A 124 19.31 -10.08 8.85
N ARG A 125 19.50 -11.27 9.43
CA ARG A 125 19.76 -11.54 10.86
C ARG A 125 21.00 -10.90 11.50
N LYS A 126 21.92 -10.33 10.72
CA LYS A 126 23.22 -9.81 11.20
C LYS A 126 23.49 -8.39 10.73
N ILE A 127 22.48 -7.54 10.79
CA ILE A 127 22.66 -6.11 10.56
C ILE A 127 23.30 -5.51 11.81
N LYS A 128 24.64 -5.44 11.84
CA LYS A 128 25.36 -4.78 12.93
C LYS A 128 24.86 -3.34 13.06
N PRO A 129 24.34 -2.91 14.23
CA PRO A 129 23.83 -1.57 14.42
C PRO A 129 24.90 -0.55 14.05
N TRP A 130 24.46 0.52 13.42
CA TRP A 130 25.34 1.60 13.02
C TRP A 130 26.01 2.21 14.26
N LYS A 131 27.35 2.18 14.34
CA LYS A 131 28.08 2.94 15.38
C LYS A 131 27.97 4.43 15.06
N ILE A 132 26.92 5.07 15.55
CA ILE A 132 26.77 6.52 15.43
C ILE A 132 27.86 7.15 16.29
N SER A 133 28.75 7.91 15.67
CA SER A 133 29.57 8.85 16.42
C SER A 133 28.63 9.90 17.00
N LYS A 134 28.13 9.70 18.23
CA LYS A 134 27.46 10.78 18.97
C LYS A 134 28.45 11.95 19.01
N ARG A 135 28.01 13.12 18.56
CA ARG A 135 28.81 14.36 18.51
C ARG A 135 29.09 14.83 19.94
N ARG A 136 29.96 14.13 20.68
CA ARG A 136 30.46 14.56 22.00
C ARG A 136 31.39 15.74 21.77
N ARG A 137 31.07 16.89 22.37
CA ARG A 137 32.01 18.01 22.51
C ARG A 137 33.21 17.52 23.31
N GLY A 138 34.34 17.32 22.64
CA GLY A 138 35.59 16.91 23.27
C GLY A 138 36.56 16.32 22.26
N LYS A 139 37.68 17.01 22.03
CA LYS A 139 38.79 16.65 21.15
C LYS A 139 39.11 15.14 21.13
N LYS A 140 38.60 14.37 20.16
CA LYS A 140 39.19 13.12 19.65
C LYS A 140 38.84 12.97 18.16
N ARG A 141 39.85 12.60 17.36
CA ARG A 141 39.87 12.48 15.89
C ARG A 141 38.53 12.04 15.29
N ASN A 142 38.01 12.85 14.35
CA ASN A 142 36.87 12.54 13.49
C ASN A 142 37.09 11.20 12.77
N LYS A 143 36.55 10.10 13.30
CA LYS A 143 36.21 8.95 12.44
C LYS A 143 34.95 9.36 11.70
N ARG A 144 35.12 9.93 10.49
CA ARG A 144 34.02 10.05 9.53
C ARG A 144 33.34 8.69 9.42
N SER A 145 32.01 8.69 9.32
CA SER A 145 31.24 7.52 8.88
C SER A 145 31.99 6.83 7.75
N ASN A 146 32.37 5.56 7.95
CA ASN A 146 33.07 4.80 6.91
C ASN A 146 32.12 4.25 5.84
N LYS A 147 30.79 4.50 5.94
CA LYS A 147 29.85 4.09 4.88
C LYS A 147 29.58 5.25 3.90
N PRO A 148 29.47 4.93 2.60
CA PRO A 148 29.28 5.93 1.55
C PRO A 148 27.93 6.65 1.73
N LEU A 149 27.90 7.92 1.32
CA LEU A 149 26.65 8.60 1.03
C LEU A 149 26.05 7.94 -0.22
N ARG A 150 24.79 7.55 -0.16
CA ARG A 150 24.07 6.94 -1.28
C ARG A 150 23.01 7.91 -1.77
N THR A 151 23.00 8.18 -3.05
CA THR A 151 22.02 9.07 -3.67
C THR A 151 21.15 8.24 -4.59
N ILE A 152 19.85 8.17 -4.29
CA ILE A 152 18.87 7.42 -5.05
C ILE A 152 18.16 8.39 -6.01
N PRO A 153 18.28 8.21 -7.33
CA PRO A 153 17.50 9.00 -8.29
C PRO A 153 16.02 8.60 -8.25
N ILE A 154 15.13 9.60 -8.29
CA ILE A 154 13.68 9.42 -8.29
C ILE A 154 13.11 9.81 -9.66
N ASN A 155 12.37 8.88 -10.26
CA ASN A 155 11.42 9.18 -11.32
C ASN A 155 10.05 9.44 -10.68
N PHE A 156 9.54 10.66 -10.82
CA PHE A 156 8.26 11.06 -10.22
C PHE A 156 7.17 11.05 -11.29
N HIS A 157 6.19 10.17 -11.14
CA HIS A 157 5.09 10.00 -12.09
C HIS A 157 3.80 10.57 -11.51
N VAL A 158 3.27 11.63 -12.14
CA VAL A 158 2.03 12.28 -11.73
C VAL A 158 0.87 11.72 -12.56
N ILE A 159 0.05 10.86 -11.96
CA ILE A 159 -1.25 10.49 -12.53
C ILE A 159 -2.26 11.53 -12.08
N TYR A 160 -2.98 12.11 -13.02
CA TYR A 160 -3.89 13.22 -12.74
C TYR A 160 -5.10 13.19 -13.68
N SER A 161 -6.05 14.10 -13.47
CA SER A 161 -7.24 14.26 -14.29
C SER A 161 -7.41 15.73 -14.69
N GLU A 162 -7.26 16.05 -15.97
CA GLU A 162 -7.56 17.40 -16.50
C GLU A 162 -9.04 17.73 -16.48
N GLU A 163 -9.89 16.73 -16.70
CA GLU A 163 -11.34 16.87 -16.63
C GLU A 163 -11.80 17.45 -15.27
N TYR A 164 -11.13 17.08 -14.19
CA TYR A 164 -11.40 17.57 -12.85
C TYR A 164 -10.44 18.69 -12.40
N TYR A 165 -9.54 19.15 -13.28
CA TYR A 165 -8.61 20.25 -12.99
C TYR A 165 -9.31 21.61 -12.87
N GLN A 166 -10.47 21.76 -13.52
CA GLN A 166 -11.33 22.96 -13.37
C GLN A 166 -11.83 23.18 -11.93
N TYR A 167 -11.73 22.16 -11.06
CA TYR A 167 -11.94 22.29 -9.63
C TYR A 167 -10.59 22.43 -8.92
N PRO A 168 -10.30 23.56 -8.26
CA PRO A 168 -9.04 23.78 -7.57
C PRO A 168 -8.70 22.59 -6.66
N ASN A 169 -7.50 22.02 -6.83
CA ASN A 169 -6.98 20.92 -5.99
C ASN A 169 -7.74 19.58 -6.06
N VAL A 170 -8.52 19.33 -7.12
CA VAL A 170 -9.24 18.04 -7.26
C VAL A 170 -8.60 17.12 -8.30
N GLY A 171 -8.07 17.68 -9.39
CA GLY A 171 -7.49 16.90 -10.50
C GLY A 171 -6.12 16.26 -10.23
N GLY A 172 -5.46 16.55 -9.09
CA GLY A 172 -4.21 15.89 -8.69
C GLY A 172 -2.95 16.25 -9.48
N LYS A 173 -3.01 17.19 -10.42
CA LYS A 173 -1.82 17.69 -11.14
C LYS A 173 -0.93 18.44 -10.16
N LEU A 174 0.33 18.00 -10.02
CA LEU A 174 1.32 18.60 -9.13
C LEU A 174 2.27 19.47 -9.95
N ASP A 175 2.46 20.72 -9.55
CA ASP A 175 3.50 21.54 -10.14
C ASP A 175 4.90 21.08 -9.69
N ARG A 176 5.91 21.54 -10.42
CA ARG A 176 7.30 21.14 -10.17
C ARG A 176 7.80 21.59 -8.79
N ALA A 177 7.40 22.77 -8.32
CA ALA A 177 7.83 23.28 -7.02
C ALA A 177 7.32 22.39 -5.88
N ARG A 178 6.09 21.88 -5.99
CA ARG A 178 5.50 20.94 -5.03
C ARG A 178 6.24 19.61 -5.01
N ILE A 179 6.58 19.06 -6.18
CA ILE A 179 7.40 17.86 -6.30
C ILE A 179 8.79 18.08 -5.68
N GLU A 180 9.48 19.16 -6.03
CA GLU A 180 10.79 19.49 -5.46
C GLU A 180 10.73 19.68 -3.93
N SER A 181 9.65 20.26 -3.42
CA SER A 181 9.44 20.37 -1.98
C SER A 181 9.31 19.00 -1.30
N GLN A 182 8.69 18.02 -1.96
CA GLN A 182 8.59 16.65 -1.47
C GLN A 182 9.97 15.98 -1.44
N ILE A 183 10.79 16.17 -2.47
CA ILE A 183 12.17 15.66 -2.51
C ILE A 183 13.03 16.30 -1.39
N ALA A 184 12.84 17.60 -1.13
CA ALA A 184 13.48 18.27 -0.01
C ALA A 184 13.04 17.67 1.35
N SER A 185 11.75 17.34 1.51
CA SER A 185 11.25 16.67 2.73
C SER A 185 11.89 15.31 2.95
N LEU A 186 11.99 14.49 1.89
CA LEU A 186 12.70 13.21 1.94
C LEU A 186 14.14 13.39 2.40
N ASN A 187 14.88 14.35 1.81
CA ASN A 187 16.26 14.60 2.20
C ASN A 187 16.39 15.13 3.64
N ASN A 188 15.44 15.92 4.14
CA ASN A 188 15.44 16.36 5.53
C ASN A 188 15.24 15.19 6.51
N ALA A 189 14.26 14.32 6.25
CA ALA A 189 14.01 13.14 7.07
C ALA A 189 15.19 12.16 7.06
N TYR A 190 15.66 11.76 5.88
CA TYR A 190 16.72 10.76 5.75
C TYR A 190 18.11 11.29 6.12
N SER A 191 18.32 12.60 6.18
CA SER A 191 19.55 13.19 6.73
C SER A 191 19.57 13.29 8.25
N GLY A 192 18.45 13.00 8.91
CA GLY A 192 18.27 13.22 10.35
C GLY A 192 18.18 14.70 10.72
N ALA A 193 17.89 15.59 9.76
CA ALA A 193 17.82 17.03 10.02
C ALA A 193 16.53 17.47 10.72
N VAL A 194 15.50 16.59 10.76
CA VAL A 194 14.18 16.91 11.34
C VAL A 194 14.24 17.01 12.87
N SER A 195 15.05 16.20 13.54
CA SER A 195 15.20 16.22 15.00
C SER A 195 16.60 15.78 15.43
N LYS A 196 17.05 16.27 16.59
CA LYS A 196 18.29 15.84 17.24
C LYS A 196 18.31 14.34 17.61
N ASP A 197 17.12 13.75 17.71
CA ASP A 197 16.93 12.35 18.10
C ASP A 197 16.98 11.42 16.86
N SER A 198 16.78 11.99 15.65
CA SER A 198 16.94 11.29 14.39
C SER A 198 18.41 11.16 13.96
N VAL A 199 18.69 10.09 13.21
CA VAL A 199 20.04 9.76 12.74
C VAL A 199 20.20 10.05 11.25
N ASP A 200 21.40 10.41 10.80
CA ASP A 200 21.71 10.46 9.37
C ASP A 200 21.75 9.04 8.79
N THR A 201 20.77 8.70 7.96
CA THR A 201 20.68 7.39 7.30
C THR A 201 21.74 7.20 6.21
N ARG A 202 22.44 8.27 5.80
CA ARG A 202 23.36 8.29 4.64
C ARG A 202 22.69 8.00 3.30
N ILE A 203 21.36 8.01 3.23
CA ILE A 203 20.59 7.97 1.99
C ILE A 203 20.10 9.38 1.66
N ARG A 204 20.22 9.76 0.40
CA ARG A 204 19.71 11.01 -0.17
C ARG A 204 18.97 10.71 -1.46
N PHE A 205 18.17 11.67 -1.90
CA PHE A 205 17.35 11.55 -3.09
C PHE A 205 17.59 12.73 -4.02
N THR A 206 17.61 12.45 -5.32
CA THR A 206 17.66 13.46 -6.38
C THR A 206 16.50 13.24 -7.33
N LEU A 207 15.85 14.32 -7.76
CA LEU A 207 14.83 14.24 -8.80
C LEU A 207 15.52 14.00 -10.14
N ASN A 208 15.27 12.85 -10.76
CA ASN A 208 15.84 12.47 -12.05
C ASN A 208 14.91 12.87 -13.20
N ASN A 209 13.63 12.49 -13.09
CA ASN A 209 12.62 12.81 -14.11
C ASN A 209 11.26 13.08 -13.46
N VAL A 210 10.43 13.85 -14.16
CA VAL A 210 9.00 14.03 -13.84
C VAL A 210 8.19 13.70 -15.08
N SER A 211 7.18 12.84 -14.96
CA SER A 211 6.21 12.56 -16.03
C SER A 211 4.80 12.85 -15.57
N TYR A 212 3.92 13.12 -16.54
CA TYR A 212 2.51 13.44 -16.30
C TYR A 212 1.63 12.55 -17.18
N THR A 213 0.64 11.91 -16.56
CA THR A 213 -0.33 11.05 -17.24
C THR A 213 -1.73 11.52 -16.90
N ASP A 214 -2.41 12.12 -17.89
CA ASP A 214 -3.82 12.50 -17.77
C ASP A 214 -4.70 11.28 -17.99
N ASN A 215 -5.20 10.71 -16.90
CA ASN A 215 -6.09 9.55 -16.93
C ASN A 215 -6.98 9.56 -15.69
N THR A 216 -8.21 10.05 -15.85
CA THR A 216 -9.22 10.16 -14.78
C THR A 216 -9.44 8.83 -14.05
N THR A 217 -9.53 7.71 -14.77
CA THR A 217 -9.77 6.39 -14.17
C THR A 217 -8.59 5.96 -13.31
N TRP A 218 -7.36 6.04 -13.83
CA TRP A 218 -6.18 5.69 -13.06
C TRP A 218 -5.98 6.62 -11.88
N PHE A 219 -6.28 7.90 -12.05
CA PHE A 219 -6.16 8.89 -10.99
C PHE A 219 -7.03 8.52 -9.78
N PHE A 220 -8.32 8.24 -9.97
CA PHE A 220 -9.26 7.97 -8.87
C PHE A 220 -9.27 6.52 -8.34
N TYR A 221 -8.68 5.58 -9.09
CA TYR A 221 -8.73 4.15 -8.78
C TYR A 221 -7.35 3.49 -8.90
N CYS A 222 -6.27 4.21 -8.59
CA CYS A 222 -4.90 3.69 -8.76
C CYS A 222 -4.58 2.48 -7.88
N ASP A 223 -5.26 2.30 -6.76
CA ASP A 223 -5.17 1.11 -5.91
C ASP A 223 -5.82 -0.13 -6.55
N TYR A 224 -6.78 0.06 -7.46
CA TYR A 224 -7.36 -1.01 -8.27
C TYR A 224 -6.53 -1.29 -9.54
N TYR A 225 -6.06 -0.22 -10.20
CA TYR A 225 -5.30 -0.30 -11.46
C TYR A 225 -3.77 -0.33 -11.28
N PHE A 226 -3.25 -0.56 -10.07
CA PHE A 226 -1.83 -0.40 -9.76
C PHE A 226 -0.91 -1.19 -10.69
N ASP A 227 -1.28 -2.42 -11.06
CA ASP A 227 -0.47 -3.27 -11.94
C ASP A 227 -0.36 -2.69 -13.35
N VAL A 228 -1.48 -2.22 -13.90
CA VAL A 228 -1.54 -1.57 -15.22
C VAL A 228 -0.74 -0.27 -15.21
N ILE A 229 -0.92 0.55 -14.17
CA ILE A 229 -0.20 1.82 -14.03
C ILE A 229 1.30 1.55 -13.97
N LYS A 230 1.76 0.60 -13.15
CA LYS A 230 3.19 0.29 -13.01
C LYS A 230 3.80 -0.17 -14.34
N LYS A 231 3.12 -1.02 -15.11
CA LYS A 231 3.59 -1.47 -16.43
C LYS A 231 3.78 -0.32 -17.42
N GLU A 232 2.94 0.70 -17.34
CA GLU A 232 2.98 1.83 -18.26
C GLU A 232 4.01 2.89 -17.86
N VAL A 233 4.09 3.23 -16.56
CA VAL A 233 4.81 4.45 -16.14
C VAL A 233 6.17 4.19 -15.52
N VAL A 234 6.45 2.98 -15.01
CA VAL A 234 7.73 2.71 -14.35
C VAL A 234 8.84 2.65 -15.40
N VAL A 235 9.88 3.43 -15.16
CA VAL A 235 11.07 3.54 -16.02
C VAL A 235 12.30 3.21 -15.20
N ASP A 236 13.18 2.36 -15.73
CA ASP A 236 14.47 1.97 -15.15
C ASP A 236 14.40 1.61 -13.63
N PRO A 237 13.51 0.69 -13.20
CA PRO A 237 13.31 0.38 -11.78
C PRO A 237 14.53 -0.21 -11.06
N ALA A 238 15.52 -0.73 -11.81
CA ALA A 238 16.76 -1.22 -11.22
C ALA A 238 17.64 -0.08 -10.69
N THR A 239 17.66 1.06 -11.37
CA THR A 239 18.57 2.19 -11.07
C THR A 239 17.85 3.42 -10.57
N THR A 240 16.51 3.46 -10.61
CA THR A 240 15.70 4.59 -10.14
C THR A 240 14.53 4.14 -9.25
N LEU A 241 14.23 4.96 -8.25
CA LEU A 241 13.02 4.80 -7.45
C LEU A 241 11.86 5.46 -8.19
N ASN A 242 10.88 4.65 -8.59
CA ASN A 242 9.69 5.12 -9.29
C ASN A 242 8.61 5.48 -8.24
N LEU A 243 8.35 6.78 -8.07
CA LEU A 243 7.39 7.35 -7.13
C LEU A 243 6.17 7.87 -7.88
N ILE A 244 5.00 7.27 -7.66
CA ILE A 244 3.79 7.49 -8.44
C ILE A 244 2.74 8.19 -7.56
N SER A 245 2.29 9.39 -7.94
CA SER A 245 1.21 10.09 -7.25
C SER A 245 -0.13 9.88 -7.92
N CYS A 246 -1.17 9.59 -7.14
CA CYS A 246 -2.55 9.41 -7.60
C CYS A 246 -3.54 9.61 -6.45
N ARG A 247 -4.82 9.27 -6.63
CA ARG A 247 -5.83 9.23 -5.56
C ARG A 247 -6.39 7.81 -5.39
N PRO A 248 -5.97 7.06 -4.35
CA PRO A 248 -6.52 5.73 -4.12
C PRO A 248 -7.99 5.79 -3.65
N PHE A 249 -8.83 4.90 -4.19
CA PHE A 249 -10.24 4.80 -3.83
C PHE A 249 -10.43 4.25 -2.41
N GLY A 250 -9.61 3.27 -2.02
CA GLY A 250 -9.59 2.66 -0.69
C GLY A 250 -9.17 3.61 0.44
N GLY A 251 -8.74 4.84 0.11
CA GLY A 251 -8.39 5.85 1.10
C GLY A 251 -7.09 5.52 1.81
N PHE A 252 -6.01 5.26 1.07
CA PHE A 252 -4.67 5.11 1.62
C PHE A 252 -3.85 6.41 1.47
N GLY A 253 -2.88 6.62 2.36
CA GLY A 253 -1.85 7.64 2.17
C GLY A 253 -0.82 7.20 1.13
N GLY A 254 -0.48 5.92 1.07
CA GLY A 254 0.43 5.36 0.07
C GLY A 254 0.59 3.85 0.24
N TRP A 255 1.42 3.24 -0.60
CA TRP A 255 1.89 1.87 -0.44
C TRP A 255 3.18 1.65 -1.24
N ALA A 256 3.96 0.66 -0.83
CA ALA A 256 5.24 0.32 -1.45
C ALA A 256 5.37 -1.15 -1.77
N THR A 257 6.23 -1.44 -2.75
CA THR A 257 6.71 -2.80 -3.00
C THR A 257 7.91 -3.10 -2.11
N LEU A 258 7.70 -3.99 -1.14
CA LEU A 258 8.75 -4.46 -0.24
C LEU A 258 9.86 -5.21 -1.00
N PRO A 259 11.13 -5.08 -0.58
CA PRO A 259 12.27 -5.77 -1.19
C PRO A 259 12.32 -7.29 -0.88
N TYR A 260 11.34 -7.81 -0.13
CA TYR A 260 11.29 -9.19 0.36
C TYR A 260 10.36 -10.11 -0.43
N LEU A 261 9.87 -9.63 -1.58
CA LEU A 261 8.99 -10.37 -2.49
C LEU A 261 9.76 -11.18 -3.54
N ASP A 262 11.11 -11.20 -3.46
CA ASP A 262 12.02 -11.90 -4.38
C ASP A 262 11.72 -11.61 -5.87
N ILE A 263 11.38 -10.35 -6.15
CA ILE A 263 11.22 -9.83 -7.51
C ILE A 263 12.55 -9.27 -8.02
N PRO A 264 12.88 -9.44 -9.31
CA PRO A 264 14.07 -8.83 -9.91
C PRO A 264 14.08 -7.31 -9.75
N GLU A 265 15.27 -6.68 -9.68
CA GLU A 265 15.38 -5.22 -9.52
C GLU A 265 14.78 -4.45 -10.69
N ASP A 266 14.92 -4.99 -11.90
CA ASP A 266 14.44 -4.42 -13.16
C ASP A 266 12.94 -4.69 -13.42
N ASP A 267 12.26 -5.39 -12.51
CA ASP A 267 10.84 -5.65 -12.64
C ASP A 267 10.02 -4.38 -12.37
N TYR A 268 9.07 -4.07 -13.28
CA TYR A 268 8.17 -2.91 -13.19
C TYR A 268 7.37 -2.85 -11.88
N ARG A 269 7.21 -3.97 -11.18
CA ARG A 269 6.51 -4.02 -9.90
C ARG A 269 7.22 -3.19 -8.83
N ASN A 270 8.51 -2.90 -8.97
CA ASN A 270 9.30 -2.07 -8.05
C ASN A 270 8.93 -0.57 -8.15
N ALA A 271 7.87 -0.18 -7.45
CA ALA A 271 7.46 1.22 -7.36
C ALA A 271 6.80 1.53 -6.02
N VAL A 272 6.69 2.82 -5.72
CA VAL A 272 6.03 3.39 -4.55
C VAL A 272 4.87 4.25 -5.02
N PHE A 273 3.70 4.08 -4.43
CA PHE A 273 2.54 4.92 -4.65
C PHE A 273 2.32 5.84 -3.47
N ILE A 274 1.94 7.09 -3.76
CA ILE A 274 1.53 8.07 -2.77
C ILE A 274 0.24 8.74 -3.19
N ASN A 275 -0.60 9.03 -2.21
CA ASN A 275 -1.76 9.88 -2.39
C ASN A 275 -1.27 11.30 -2.70
N HIS A 276 -1.76 11.90 -3.80
CA HIS A 276 -1.37 13.25 -4.22
C HIS A 276 -1.64 14.30 -3.13
N ASP A 277 -2.65 14.06 -2.29
CA ASP A 277 -3.02 14.93 -1.17
C ASP A 277 -2.12 14.76 0.06
N ALA A 278 -1.25 13.75 0.08
CA ALA A 278 -0.21 13.56 1.08
C ALA A 278 1.17 14.05 0.62
N VAL A 279 1.28 14.51 -0.63
CA VAL A 279 2.48 15.20 -1.13
C VAL A 279 2.60 16.53 -0.40
N LYS A 280 3.81 16.83 0.09
CA LYS A 280 4.12 18.06 0.83
C LYS A 280 3.52 19.30 0.18
N GLY A 281 2.97 20.19 1.00
CA GLY A 281 2.30 21.41 0.54
C GLY A 281 0.81 21.23 0.22
N SER A 282 0.27 20.02 0.35
CA SER A 282 -1.17 19.81 0.41
C SER A 282 -1.77 20.45 1.66
N ASN A 283 -2.98 20.99 1.54
CA ASN A 283 -3.79 21.48 2.66
C ASN A 283 -5.04 20.62 2.91
N LYS A 284 -5.25 19.54 2.14
CA LYS A 284 -6.48 18.74 2.22
C LYS A 284 -6.51 17.82 3.44
N TYR A 285 -5.37 17.22 3.78
CA TYR A 285 -5.21 16.44 4.99
C TYR A 285 -4.43 17.28 6.01
N PRO A 286 -5.08 17.93 6.99
CA PRO A 286 -4.40 18.83 7.91
C PRO A 286 -3.31 18.14 8.74
N TYR A 287 -3.34 16.81 8.80
CA TYR A 287 -2.44 15.97 9.59
C TYR A 287 -1.27 15.39 8.78
N TRP A 288 -1.30 15.42 7.44
CA TRP A 288 -0.31 14.79 6.54
C TRP A 288 0.29 15.82 5.57
N THR A 289 0.76 16.94 6.11
CA THR A 289 1.14 18.12 5.33
C THR A 289 2.64 18.24 5.06
N GLN A 290 3.47 17.44 5.73
CA GLN A 290 4.94 17.55 5.67
C GLN A 290 5.55 16.62 4.63
N GLY A 291 4.74 15.76 4.01
CA GLY A 291 5.22 14.79 3.02
C GLY A 291 5.84 13.54 3.65
N TYR A 292 5.55 13.25 4.92
CA TYR A 292 6.10 12.08 5.60
C TYR A 292 5.43 10.78 5.22
N THR A 293 4.29 10.82 4.52
CA THR A 293 3.77 9.63 3.83
C THR A 293 4.78 9.08 2.83
N ALA A 294 5.41 9.92 2.00
CA ALA A 294 6.46 9.45 1.11
C ALA A 294 7.72 8.97 1.86
N VAL A 295 8.05 9.59 3.01
CA VAL A 295 9.16 9.12 3.86
C VAL A 295 8.91 7.70 4.35
N HIS A 296 7.69 7.45 4.83
CA HIS A 296 7.20 6.17 5.34
C HIS A 296 7.18 5.08 4.26
N GLU A 297 6.54 5.34 3.12
CA GLU A 297 6.45 4.34 2.04
C GLU A 297 7.81 4.02 1.42
N ILE A 298 8.70 5.02 1.30
CA ILE A 298 10.08 4.75 0.86
C ILE A 298 10.84 3.96 1.93
N GLY A 299 10.52 4.15 3.22
CA GLY A 299 11.06 3.32 4.30
C GLY A 299 10.76 1.84 4.07
N HIS A 300 9.51 1.51 3.73
CA HIS A 300 9.12 0.16 3.32
C HIS A 300 9.85 -0.32 2.07
N TYR A 301 9.89 0.50 1.01
CA TYR A 301 10.56 0.15 -0.24
C TYR A 301 12.05 -0.22 -0.03
N LEU A 302 12.69 0.40 0.96
CA LEU A 302 14.08 0.18 1.35
C LEU A 302 14.25 -0.84 2.49
N GLY A 303 13.15 -1.43 2.98
CA GLY A 303 13.16 -2.63 3.82
C GLY A 303 12.67 -2.48 5.26
N LEU A 304 12.20 -1.32 5.70
CA LEU A 304 11.63 -1.18 7.04
C LEU A 304 10.22 -1.77 7.10
N TYR A 305 9.90 -2.35 8.25
CA TYR A 305 8.52 -2.64 8.61
C TYR A 305 7.94 -1.53 9.49
N HIS A 306 6.63 -1.55 9.67
CA HIS A 306 5.96 -0.78 10.71
C HIS A 306 6.54 -1.13 12.08
N THR A 307 6.62 -0.14 12.96
CA THR A 307 7.06 -0.37 14.36
C THR A 307 6.13 -1.29 15.15
N PHE A 308 4.86 -1.34 14.76
CA PHE A 308 3.81 -2.24 15.27
C PHE A 308 3.66 -3.54 14.47
N HIS A 309 4.70 -3.97 13.75
CA HIS A 309 4.64 -5.19 12.95
C HIS A 309 4.17 -6.39 13.78
N ASP A 310 3.31 -7.21 13.17
CA ASP A 310 2.62 -8.36 13.81
C ASP A 310 1.72 -8.04 15.01
N TYR A 311 1.57 -6.77 15.41
CA TYR A 311 0.66 -6.30 16.47
C TYR A 311 0.87 -7.02 17.81
N LYS A 312 2.13 -7.21 18.18
CA LYS A 312 2.53 -7.95 19.38
C LYS A 312 3.76 -7.33 19.99
N CYS A 313 3.89 -7.51 21.30
CA CYS A 313 5.13 -7.23 21.99
C CYS A 313 6.11 -8.34 21.65
N HIS A 314 6.93 -8.10 20.63
CA HIS A 314 8.05 -8.94 20.24
C HIS A 314 9.29 -8.08 20.11
N ALA A 315 10.35 -8.45 20.83
CA ALA A 315 11.64 -7.82 20.62
C ALA A 315 12.20 -8.17 19.24
N ALA A 316 13.02 -7.26 18.70
CA ALA A 316 13.65 -7.40 17.40
C ALA A 316 14.93 -8.26 17.42
N ASP A 317 15.00 -9.30 18.25
CA ASP A 317 16.07 -10.30 18.14
C ASP A 317 15.68 -11.45 17.20
N ASP A 318 16.21 -11.28 15.99
CA ASP A 318 16.67 -12.23 14.98
C ASP A 318 15.88 -13.49 14.56
N GLU A 319 14.75 -13.86 15.15
CA GLU A 319 13.92 -14.97 14.67
C GLU A 319 12.40 -14.85 14.83
N THR A 320 11.87 -14.10 15.80
CA THR A 320 10.49 -14.37 16.29
C THR A 320 9.48 -13.24 16.26
N GLY A 321 9.82 -12.00 15.88
CA GLY A 321 8.79 -10.99 15.62
C GLY A 321 9.25 -9.54 15.65
N GLY A 322 8.27 -8.63 15.69
CA GLY A 322 8.48 -7.19 15.70
C GLY A 322 8.92 -6.64 14.34
N ASP A 323 9.39 -5.39 14.32
CA ASP A 323 9.81 -4.72 13.08
C ASP A 323 11.21 -5.12 12.59
N GLY A 324 11.88 -6.03 13.32
CA GLY A 324 13.24 -6.48 13.03
C GLY A 324 14.35 -5.47 13.32
N VAL A 325 14.07 -4.42 14.11
CA VAL A 325 15.04 -3.40 14.50
C VAL A 325 15.22 -3.33 16.03
N SER A 326 16.39 -3.73 16.53
CA SER A 326 16.63 -3.87 17.99
C SER A 326 16.53 -2.58 18.81
N ASP A 327 16.59 -1.40 18.19
CA ASP A 327 16.54 -0.10 18.87
C ASP A 327 15.21 0.66 18.67
N THR A 328 14.19 0.01 18.09
CA THR A 328 12.80 0.45 18.13
C THR A 328 12.08 -0.33 19.25
N PRO A 329 11.52 0.36 20.26
CA PRO A 329 10.66 -0.30 21.25
C PRO A 329 9.46 -0.99 20.56
N PRO A 330 9.08 -2.19 21.00
CA PRO A 330 7.93 -2.88 20.43
C PRO A 330 6.62 -2.20 20.82
N GLU A 331 5.62 -2.29 19.94
CA GLU A 331 4.28 -1.76 20.18
C GLU A 331 3.20 -2.69 19.57
N VAL A 332 2.05 -2.78 20.23
CA VAL A 332 0.94 -3.66 19.81
C VAL A 332 0.05 -2.97 18.78
N THR A 333 -0.16 -1.67 18.93
CA THR A 333 -1.00 -0.86 18.04
C THR A 333 -0.29 0.45 17.76
N TYR A 334 -0.58 1.08 16.63
CA TYR A 334 0.04 2.33 16.20
C TYR A 334 -0.46 3.57 16.94
N GLY A 335 0.36 4.62 16.93
CA GLY A 335 -0.07 5.98 17.24
C GLY A 335 -0.87 6.61 16.10
N LEU A 336 -1.76 7.56 16.42
CA LEU A 336 -2.50 8.34 15.42
C LEU A 336 -2.25 9.84 15.55
N ARG A 337 -2.05 10.31 16.79
CA ARG A 337 -2.01 11.74 17.14
C ARG A 337 -0.82 12.05 18.01
N CYS A 338 -0.39 13.32 18.04
CA CYS A 338 0.70 13.71 18.92
C CYS A 338 0.40 13.53 20.42
N LYS A 339 -0.87 13.49 20.82
CA LYS A 339 -1.27 13.18 22.20
C LYS A 339 -0.96 11.74 22.62
N ASP A 340 -0.67 10.86 21.65
CA ASP A 340 -0.36 9.45 21.90
C ASP A 340 1.11 9.29 22.34
N ILE A 341 1.95 10.34 22.21
CA ILE A 341 3.33 10.34 22.72
C ILE A 341 3.33 10.02 24.21
N GLY A 342 4.09 8.99 24.58
CA GLY A 342 4.23 8.55 25.96
C GLY A 342 3.42 7.30 26.30
N ARG A 343 2.57 6.82 25.38
CA ARG A 343 1.94 5.51 25.50
C ARG A 343 2.98 4.39 25.49
N ASP A 344 2.59 3.28 26.08
CA ASP A 344 3.38 2.06 26.19
C ASP A 344 2.38 0.91 26.19
N THR A 345 2.17 0.31 25.02
CA THR A 345 1.23 -0.81 24.85
C THR A 345 1.82 -2.15 25.28
N CYS A 346 3.13 -2.22 25.45
CA CYS A 346 3.84 -3.41 25.91
C CYS A 346 4.17 -3.38 27.40
N LYS A 347 3.67 -2.38 28.12
CA LYS A 347 3.88 -2.23 29.55
C LYS A 347 3.41 -3.46 30.32
N GLY A 348 4.36 -4.09 31.01
CA GLY A 348 4.07 -5.24 31.87
C GLY A 348 3.81 -6.54 31.12
N ASP A 349 4.02 -6.56 29.80
CA ASP A 349 4.05 -7.81 29.05
C ASP A 349 5.35 -8.58 29.37
N THR A 350 5.19 -9.79 29.91
CA THR A 350 6.27 -10.72 30.24
C THR A 350 6.17 -12.01 29.42
N ASN A 351 5.30 -12.07 28.42
CA ASN A 351 5.03 -13.29 27.66
C ASN A 351 6.13 -13.65 26.67
N ASP A 352 7.05 -12.73 26.40
CA ASP A 352 8.28 -13.05 25.70
C ASP A 352 9.30 -13.60 26.70
N THR A 353 9.54 -14.90 26.60
CA THR A 353 10.48 -15.63 27.44
C THR A 353 11.92 -15.57 26.91
N ILE A 354 12.11 -14.98 25.73
CA ILE A 354 13.40 -14.87 25.04
C ILE A 354 14.05 -13.52 25.39
N VAL A 355 13.27 -12.44 25.59
CA VAL A 355 13.78 -11.11 25.95
C VAL A 355 13.20 -10.61 27.28
N PRO A 356 14.02 -10.09 28.22
CA PRO A 356 13.55 -9.54 29.49
C PRO A 356 12.46 -8.46 29.31
N PRO A 357 11.66 -8.15 30.35
CA PRO A 357 10.45 -7.33 30.23
C PRO A 357 10.72 -6.04 29.46
N TYR A 358 9.81 -5.75 28.53
CA TYR A 358 9.90 -4.62 27.62
C TYR A 358 10.06 -3.30 28.38
N ASN A 359 11.10 -2.56 28.01
CA ASN A 359 11.38 -1.25 28.57
C ASN A 359 11.48 -0.24 27.42
N GLY A 360 10.40 0.49 27.19
CA GLY A 360 10.34 1.55 26.20
C GLY A 360 8.92 2.00 25.96
N LYS A 361 8.74 3.29 25.66
CA LYS A 361 7.46 3.80 25.18
C LYS A 361 7.30 3.46 23.70
N ASP A 362 6.07 3.31 23.27
CA ASP A 362 5.75 3.08 21.85
C ASP A 362 6.41 4.18 21.00
N PRO A 363 7.03 3.82 19.86
CA PRO A 363 7.79 4.73 19.01
C PRO A 363 6.89 5.66 18.17
N VAL A 364 5.95 6.36 18.83
CA VAL A 364 4.95 7.28 18.23
C VAL A 364 5.56 8.37 17.34
N THR A 365 6.82 8.72 17.58
CA THR A 365 7.57 9.76 16.87
C THR A 365 8.33 9.23 15.66
N ASN A 366 8.31 7.92 15.42
CA ASN A 366 9.05 7.26 14.35
C ASN A 366 8.36 7.40 13.00
N PHE A 367 9.15 7.54 11.93
CA PHE A 367 8.61 7.61 10.56
C PHE A 367 7.83 6.36 10.12
N MET A 368 8.05 5.22 10.75
CA MET A 368 7.40 3.95 10.45
C MET A 368 6.14 3.66 11.29
N ASP A 369 5.71 4.60 12.15
CA ASP A 369 4.39 4.57 12.81
C ASP A 369 3.33 5.32 11.95
N TYR A 370 2.06 5.35 12.38
CA TYR A 370 0.94 6.01 11.70
C TYR A 370 0.57 7.39 12.25
N THR A 371 1.33 7.89 13.22
CA THR A 371 1.10 9.20 13.82
C THR A 371 1.10 10.31 12.77
N GLU A 372 0.31 11.36 12.98
CA GLU A 372 0.33 12.56 12.14
C GLU A 372 1.72 13.21 11.99
N ASP A 373 1.92 13.92 10.89
CA ASP A 373 3.25 14.41 10.49
C ASP A 373 3.87 15.39 11.51
N SER A 374 3.05 16.14 12.27
CA SER A 374 3.51 17.14 13.24
C SER A 374 4.35 16.59 14.40
N CYS A 375 4.33 15.28 14.63
CA CYS A 375 5.10 14.63 15.69
C CYS A 375 5.93 13.46 15.19
N MET A 376 5.96 13.22 13.89
CA MET A 376 6.80 12.20 13.28
C MET A 376 8.12 12.84 12.87
N PHE A 377 9.24 12.42 13.45
CA PHE A 377 10.51 13.12 13.25
C PHE A 377 11.78 12.27 13.31
N GLU A 378 11.69 10.94 13.44
CA GLU A 378 12.90 10.13 13.56
C GLU A 378 12.90 8.78 12.83
N PHE A 379 14.08 8.46 12.30
CA PHE A 379 14.57 7.10 12.14
C PHE A 379 15.62 6.80 13.21
N THR A 380 15.69 5.53 13.66
CA THR A 380 16.70 5.03 14.61
C THR A 380 18.00 4.62 13.93
N ALA A 381 19.03 4.30 14.74
CA ALA A 381 20.32 3.80 14.24
C ALA A 381 20.18 2.42 13.58
N GLY A 382 19.33 1.57 14.14
CA GLY A 382 19.00 0.26 13.61
C GLY A 382 18.23 0.36 12.31
N GLN A 383 17.22 1.24 12.22
CA GLN A 383 16.49 1.48 10.96
C GLN A 383 17.43 1.99 9.86
N ALA A 384 18.33 2.93 10.16
CA ALA A 384 19.36 3.36 9.21
C ALA A 384 20.25 2.20 8.74
N ALA A 385 20.57 1.25 9.62
CA ALA A 385 21.36 0.08 9.26
C ALA A 385 20.55 -0.87 8.36
N VAL A 386 19.25 -1.07 8.61
CA VAL A 386 18.34 -1.84 7.76
C VAL A 386 18.22 -1.22 6.38
N LEU A 387 17.87 0.06 6.30
CA LEU A 387 17.77 0.81 5.04
C LEU A 387 19.02 0.60 4.17
N ASN A 388 20.22 0.75 4.75
CA ASN A 388 21.45 0.56 3.99
C ASN A 388 21.73 -0.89 3.60
N ASN A 389 21.58 -1.83 4.52
CA ASN A 389 21.98 -3.21 4.25
C ASN A 389 20.97 -3.90 3.31
N VAL A 390 19.68 -3.64 3.48
CA VAL A 390 18.64 -4.18 2.60
C VAL A 390 18.75 -3.56 1.21
N THR A 391 18.90 -2.24 1.10
CA THR A 391 19.14 -1.60 -0.21
C THR A 391 20.37 -2.20 -0.90
N ALA A 392 21.50 -2.38 -0.21
CA ALA A 392 22.70 -2.92 -0.84
C ALA A 392 22.62 -4.40 -1.25
N SER A 393 21.71 -5.18 -0.65
CA SER A 393 21.58 -6.62 -0.90
C SER A 393 20.42 -6.97 -1.81
N LYS A 394 19.32 -6.21 -1.75
CA LYS A 394 18.08 -6.45 -2.51
C LYS A 394 17.88 -5.44 -3.63
N ARG A 395 18.50 -4.27 -3.56
CA ARG A 395 18.45 -3.20 -4.57
C ARG A 395 19.85 -2.60 -4.86
N PRO A 396 20.95 -3.40 -4.97
CA PRO A 396 22.28 -2.86 -5.22
C PRO A 396 22.35 -1.85 -6.37
N SER A 397 21.65 -2.07 -7.49
CA SER A 397 21.75 -1.22 -8.68
C SER A 397 21.26 0.21 -8.45
N LEU A 398 20.42 0.43 -7.44
CA LEU A 398 19.84 1.72 -7.07
C LEU A 398 20.86 2.70 -6.46
N ILE A 399 22.04 2.21 -6.08
CA ILE A 399 23.05 2.94 -5.29
C ILE A 399 24.47 2.86 -5.87
N LEU A 400 24.61 2.42 -7.13
CA LEU A 400 25.92 2.22 -7.80
C LEU A 400 26.50 3.48 -8.47
N ASN A 401 25.96 4.66 -8.18
CA ASN A 401 26.31 5.91 -8.85
C ASN A 401 27.78 6.31 -8.72
#